data_AF-A0A7K6IAS2-F1
#
_entry.id   AF-A0A7K6IAS2-F1
#
_cell.length_a   1.000
_cell.length_b   1.000
_cell.length_c   1.000
_cell.angle_alpha   90.00
_cell.angle_beta   90.00
_cell.angle_gamma   90.00
#
_symmetry.space_group_name_H-M   'P 1'
#
loop_
_entity.id
_entity.type
_entity.pdbx_description
1 polymer ?
#
loop_
_entity_poly.entity_id
_entity_poly.type
_entity_poly.pdbx_seq_one_letter_code
_entity_poly.pdbx_strand_id
1 'polypeptide(L)'
;ILIVTLRVALPSVIRFCCCVAVIYLGYCFCGWIVLGPHHLKFRSLSMVSECLFSLVNGDDMFATFAALRPSGALVWLFSQVYLYSFSALFIYMVLSLFIALITGSYDTIKNQSEAAVPQSQLHAYIAQCQDSPKSGKFRRDSSASCSALCCCAR
;
A
#
# COMPACT_ATOMS: atom_id res chain seq x y z
N ILE A 1 -15.49 -1.73 3.48
CA ILE A 1 -14.66 -2.64 2.64
C ILE A 1 -13.36 -1.93 2.23
N LEU A 2 -13.40 -0.80 1.51
CA LEU A 2 -12.22 -0.03 1.09
C LEU A 2 -11.24 0.36 2.20
N ILE A 3 -11.74 0.75 3.38
CA ILE A 3 -10.91 1.17 4.52
C ILE A 3 -10.17 -0.01 5.17
N VAL A 4 -10.82 -1.19 5.19
CA VAL A 4 -10.23 -2.40 5.78
C VAL A 4 -9.15 -2.96 4.85
N THR A 5 -9.38 -2.95 3.53
CA THR A 5 -8.37 -3.33 2.53
C THR A 5 -7.19 -2.36 2.53
N LEU A 6 -7.42 -1.06 2.67
CA LEU A 6 -6.34 -0.06 2.82
C LEU A 6 -5.49 -0.34 4.07
N ARG A 7 -6.11 -0.67 5.21
CA ARG A 7 -5.38 -0.98 6.45
C ARG A 7 -4.49 -2.22 6.34
N VAL A 8 -4.92 -3.24 5.62
CA VAL A 8 -4.14 -4.46 5.40
C VAL A 8 -2.99 -4.21 4.41
N ALA A 9 -3.21 -3.39 3.38
CA ALA A 9 -2.18 -3.04 2.40
C ALA A 9 -1.15 -2.00 2.89
N LEU A 10 -1.55 -1.14 3.85
CA LEU A 10 -0.73 -0.04 4.39
C LEU A 10 0.72 -0.44 4.77
N PRO A 11 0.98 -1.49 5.58
CA PRO A 11 2.35 -1.82 5.99
C PRO A 11 3.25 -2.25 4.82
N SER A 12 2.70 -2.87 3.78
CA SER A 12 3.45 -3.24 2.57
C SER A 12 3.72 -2.02 1.70
N VAL A 13 2.72 -1.13 1.56
CA VAL A 13 2.83 0.12 0.80
C VAL A 13 3.84 1.07 1.45
N ILE A 14 3.87 1.19 2.78
CA ILE A 14 4.82 2.07 3.50
C ILE A 14 6.26 1.65 3.21
N ARG A 15 6.58 0.34 3.27
CA ARG A 15 7.94 -0.15 2.98
C ARG A 15 8.38 0.19 1.57
N PHE A 16 7.50 -0.02 0.59
CA PHE A 16 7.76 0.34 -0.80
C PHE A 16 7.92 1.85 -0.97
N CYS A 17 7.05 2.64 -0.32
CA CYS A 17 7.08 4.10 -0.33
C CYS A 17 8.40 4.64 0.25
N CYS A 18 8.92 4.04 1.33
CA CYS A 18 10.24 4.39 1.87
C CYS A 18 11.36 4.19 0.83
N CYS A 19 11.37 3.07 0.11
CA CYS A 19 12.37 2.82 -0.94
C CYS A 19 12.27 3.86 -2.08
N VAL A 20 11.04 4.16 -2.52
CA VAL A 20 10.79 5.18 -3.55
C VAL A 20 11.22 6.56 -3.06
N ALA A 21 10.98 6.91 -1.80
CA ALA A 21 11.38 8.19 -1.23
C ALA A 21 12.91 8.38 -1.26
N VAL A 22 13.69 7.33 -0.97
CA VAL A 22 15.17 7.39 -1.05
C VAL A 22 15.64 7.67 -2.47
N ILE A 23 15.09 6.96 -3.45
CA ILE A 23 15.41 7.17 -4.87
C ILE A 23 15.02 8.59 -5.30
N TYR A 24 13.81 9.02 -4.93
CA TYR A 24 13.28 10.35 -5.25
C TYR A 24 14.18 11.47 -4.69
N LEU A 25 14.60 11.36 -3.42
CA LEU A 25 15.54 12.31 -2.81
C LEU A 25 16.89 12.34 -3.55
N GLY A 26 17.40 11.17 -3.95
CA GLY A 26 18.63 11.09 -4.76
C GLY A 26 18.53 11.85 -6.08
N TYR A 27 17.40 11.71 -6.79
CA TYR A 27 17.12 12.50 -7.98
C TYR A 27 16.99 13.99 -7.64
N CYS A 28 16.25 14.38 -6.60
CA CYS A 28 16.16 15.78 -6.17
C CYS A 28 17.53 16.43 -5.92
N PHE A 29 18.44 15.76 -5.21
CA PHE A 29 19.79 16.27 -4.97
C PHE A 29 20.63 16.34 -6.25
N CYS A 30 20.58 15.29 -7.08
CA CYS A 30 21.28 15.24 -8.36
C CYS A 30 20.83 16.36 -9.30
N GLY A 31 19.50 16.53 -9.46
CA GLY A 31 18.91 17.58 -10.28
C GLY A 31 19.22 18.98 -9.76
N TRP A 32 19.16 19.18 -8.44
CA TRP A 32 19.48 20.47 -7.82
C TRP A 32 20.95 20.87 -8.04
N ILE A 33 21.89 19.96 -7.81
CA ILE A 33 23.33 20.27 -7.90
C ILE A 33 23.76 20.46 -9.37
N VAL A 34 23.30 19.59 -10.27
CA VAL A 34 23.79 19.59 -11.67
C VAL A 34 23.01 20.58 -12.53
N LEU A 35 21.68 20.67 -12.41
CA LEU A 35 20.86 21.54 -13.24
C LEU A 35 20.56 22.89 -12.60
N GLY A 36 20.76 23.06 -11.30
CA GLY A 36 20.46 24.30 -10.58
C GLY A 36 21.17 25.55 -11.11
N PRO A 37 22.45 25.50 -11.50
CA PRO A 37 23.14 26.65 -12.11
C PRO A 37 22.61 27.03 -13.49
N HIS A 38 21.92 26.11 -14.17
CA HIS A 38 21.52 26.25 -15.58
C HIS A 38 20.02 26.50 -15.77
N HIS A 39 19.16 26.16 -14.79
CA HIS A 39 17.71 26.26 -14.91
C HIS A 39 17.00 26.82 -13.68
N LEU A 40 16.05 27.71 -13.91
CA LEU A 40 15.23 28.35 -12.88
C LEU A 40 14.38 27.34 -12.09
N LYS A 41 13.87 26.28 -12.74
CA LYS A 41 13.09 25.20 -12.09
C LYS A 41 13.94 24.34 -11.12
N PHE A 42 15.26 24.40 -11.21
CA PHE A 42 16.18 23.60 -10.39
C PHE A 42 16.95 24.44 -9.37
N ARG A 43 16.54 25.68 -9.11
CA ARG A 43 17.30 26.60 -8.23
C ARG A 43 17.20 26.26 -6.74
N SER A 44 16.09 25.68 -6.31
CA SER A 44 15.86 25.23 -4.94
C SER A 44 15.36 23.79 -4.92
N LEU A 45 15.70 23.03 -3.87
CA LEU A 45 15.20 21.66 -3.69
C LEU A 45 13.67 21.56 -3.74
N SER A 46 12.94 22.60 -3.28
CA SER A 46 11.47 22.64 -3.35
C SER A 46 10.99 22.66 -4.79
N MET A 47 11.52 23.55 -5.63
CA MET A 47 11.13 23.63 -7.05
C MET A 47 11.51 22.38 -7.83
N VAL A 48 12.67 21.77 -7.51
CA VAL A 48 13.09 20.49 -8.09
C VAL A 48 12.08 19.39 -7.74
N SER A 49 11.65 19.33 -6.49
CA SER A 49 10.62 18.39 -6.05
C SER A 49 9.27 18.66 -6.70
N GLU A 50 8.83 19.92 -6.80
CA GLU A 50 7.58 20.26 -7.51
C GLU A 50 7.63 19.83 -8.98
N CYS A 51 8.76 20.04 -9.65
CA CYS A 51 8.97 19.63 -11.03
C CYS A 51 8.99 18.11 -11.20
N LEU A 52 9.69 17.38 -10.33
CA LEU A 52 9.72 15.91 -10.38
C LEU A 52 8.36 15.30 -10.03
N PHE A 53 7.62 15.91 -9.09
CA PHE A 53 6.28 15.50 -8.74
C PHE A 53 5.28 15.75 -9.89
N SER A 54 5.37 16.88 -10.60
CA SER A 54 4.53 17.11 -11.79
C SER A 54 4.84 16.08 -12.89
N LEU A 55 6.12 15.79 -13.12
CA LEU A 55 6.60 14.77 -14.06
C LEU A 55 6.07 13.37 -13.73
N VAL A 56 6.04 13.01 -12.45
CA VAL A 56 5.44 11.75 -11.95
C VAL A 56 3.96 11.64 -12.31
N ASN A 57 3.23 12.76 -12.22
CA ASN A 57 1.81 12.83 -12.59
C ASN A 57 1.59 12.98 -14.11
N GLY A 58 2.66 13.00 -14.91
CA GLY A 58 2.59 13.16 -16.37
C GLY A 58 2.38 14.60 -16.83
N ASP A 59 2.57 15.58 -15.94
CA ASP A 59 2.42 17.00 -16.27
C ASP A 59 3.77 17.63 -16.69
N ASP A 60 3.70 18.43 -17.75
CA ASP A 60 4.78 19.32 -18.22
C ASP A 60 6.10 18.66 -18.69
N MET A 61 6.08 17.38 -19.12
CA MET A 61 7.27 16.69 -19.63
C MET A 61 7.94 17.44 -20.79
N PHE A 62 7.16 17.83 -21.80
CA PHE A 62 7.68 18.50 -23.01
C PHE A 62 8.23 19.91 -22.70
N ALA A 63 7.54 20.71 -21.88
CA ALA A 63 8.01 22.05 -21.57
C ALA A 63 9.30 22.03 -20.75
N THR A 64 9.49 21.01 -19.90
CA THR A 64 10.74 20.81 -19.18
C THR A 64 11.89 20.55 -20.16
N PHE A 65 11.69 19.65 -21.14
CA PHE A 65 12.68 19.41 -22.21
C PHE A 65 12.94 20.64 -23.09
N ALA A 66 11.90 21.42 -23.41
CA ALA A 66 12.03 22.64 -24.21
C ALA A 66 12.82 23.72 -23.47
N ALA A 67 12.61 23.86 -22.16
CA ALA A 67 13.33 24.80 -21.32
C ALA A 67 14.82 24.46 -21.18
N LEU A 68 15.20 23.18 -21.34
CA LEU A 68 16.57 22.65 -21.24
C LEU A 68 17.40 22.78 -22.52
N ARG A 69 16.75 23.08 -23.65
CA ARG A 69 17.36 23.16 -24.99
C ARG A 69 18.39 24.28 -25.24
N PRO A 70 18.34 25.46 -24.59
CA PRO A 70 19.32 26.53 -24.83
C PRO A 70 20.65 26.33 -24.06
N SER A 71 20.73 25.35 -23.17
CA SER A 71 21.93 25.04 -22.39
C SER A 71 22.91 24.21 -23.24
N GLY A 72 24.22 24.36 -23.01
CA GLY A 72 25.27 23.67 -23.79
C GLY A 72 25.04 22.14 -23.93
N ALA A 73 25.54 21.54 -25.01
CA ALA A 73 25.19 20.18 -25.43
C ALA A 73 25.33 19.10 -24.34
N LEU A 74 26.33 19.21 -23.46
CA LEU A 74 26.52 18.28 -22.34
C LEU A 74 25.43 18.38 -21.27
N VAL A 75 25.02 19.60 -20.90
CA VAL A 75 23.95 19.84 -19.93
C VAL A 75 22.61 19.38 -20.51
N TRP A 76 22.39 19.63 -21.80
CA TRP A 76 21.23 19.15 -22.52
C TRP A 76 21.16 17.62 -22.52
N LEU A 77 22.25 16.94 -22.89
CA LEU A 77 22.30 15.47 -22.90
C LEU A 77 22.10 14.88 -21.50
N PHE A 78 22.76 15.45 -20.48
CA PHE A 78 22.59 15.02 -19.09
C PHE A 78 21.12 15.15 -18.67
N SER A 79 20.49 16.28 -18.98
CA SER A 79 19.09 16.52 -18.61
C SER A 79 18.10 15.56 -19.28
N GLN A 80 18.36 15.19 -20.55
CA GLN A 80 17.58 14.19 -21.26
C GLN A 80 17.68 12.82 -20.60
N VAL A 81 18.91 12.35 -20.35
CA VAL A 81 19.14 11.06 -19.69
C VAL A 81 18.55 11.07 -18.28
N TYR A 82 18.73 12.16 -17.53
CA TYR A 82 18.20 12.32 -16.19
C TYR A 82 16.66 12.24 -16.16
N LEU A 83 15.97 13.01 -17.00
CA LEU A 83 14.50 13.01 -17.03
C LEU A 83 13.93 11.68 -17.57
N TYR A 84 14.51 11.11 -18.62
CA TYR A 84 14.04 9.82 -19.14
C TYR A 84 14.28 8.67 -18.16
N SER A 85 15.45 8.63 -17.52
CA SER A 85 15.72 7.61 -16.50
C SER A 85 14.80 7.76 -15.30
N PHE A 86 14.54 8.98 -14.83
CA PHE A 86 13.59 9.25 -13.75
C PHE A 86 12.17 8.77 -14.11
N SER A 87 11.64 9.20 -15.26
CA SER A 87 10.29 8.83 -15.70
C SER A 87 10.15 7.32 -15.93
N ALA A 88 11.12 6.68 -16.58
CA ALA A 88 11.09 5.25 -16.82
C ALA A 88 11.14 4.47 -15.50
N LEU A 89 12.08 4.81 -14.61
CA LEU A 89 12.23 4.15 -13.31
C LEU A 89 10.94 4.29 -12.48
N PHE A 90 10.35 5.49 -12.43
CA PHE A 90 9.11 5.70 -11.69
C PHE A 90 7.95 4.88 -12.26
N ILE A 91 7.80 4.81 -13.58
CA ILE A 91 6.79 3.95 -14.23
C ILE A 91 7.02 2.48 -13.86
N TYR A 92 8.25 1.98 -13.94
CA TYR A 92 8.56 0.59 -13.55
C TYR A 92 8.30 0.32 -12.06
N MET A 93 8.58 1.29 -11.18
CA MET A 93 8.28 1.17 -9.75
C MET A 93 6.77 1.11 -9.49
N VAL A 94 5.97 1.98 -10.12
CA VAL A 94 4.51 1.95 -10.00
C VAL A 94 3.95 0.62 -10.52
N LEU A 95 4.40 0.15 -11.69
CA LEU A 95 4.01 -1.14 -12.23
C LEU A 95 4.39 -2.29 -11.28
N SER A 96 5.59 -2.27 -10.71
CA SER A 96 6.06 -3.27 -9.74
C SER A 96 5.21 -3.28 -8.47
N LEU A 97 4.80 -2.12 -7.97
CA LEU A 97 3.90 -2.00 -6.83
C LEU A 97 2.53 -2.63 -7.15
N PHE A 98 1.95 -2.32 -8.32
CA PHE A 98 0.67 -2.91 -8.71
C PHE A 98 0.74 -4.44 -8.79
N ILE A 99 1.80 -4.98 -9.40
CA ILE A 99 2.03 -6.43 -9.47
C ILE A 99 2.16 -7.00 -8.05
N ALA A 100 2.98 -6.40 -7.18
CA ALA A 100 3.15 -6.87 -5.81
C ALA A 100 1.85 -6.84 -4.98
N LEU A 101 1.00 -5.83 -5.17
CA LEU A 101 -0.31 -5.74 -4.51
C LEU A 101 -1.28 -6.83 -5.00
N ILE A 102 -1.32 -7.07 -6.32
CA ILE A 102 -2.14 -8.13 -6.91
C ILE A 102 -1.65 -9.50 -6.42
N THR A 103 -0.35 -9.78 -6.52
CA THR A 103 0.25 -11.04 -6.06
C THR A 103 0.03 -11.25 -4.56
N GLY A 104 0.27 -10.24 -3.71
CA GLY A 104 0.05 -10.36 -2.27
C GLY A 104 -1.42 -10.59 -1.89
N SER A 105 -2.36 -10.00 -2.64
CA SER A 105 -3.79 -10.25 -2.46
C SER A 105 -4.18 -11.66 -2.91
N TYR A 106 -3.63 -12.10 -4.05
CA TYR A 106 -3.83 -13.44 -4.60
C TYR A 106 -3.32 -14.52 -3.64
N ASP A 107 -2.10 -14.37 -3.13
CA ASP A 107 -1.50 -15.31 -2.17
C ASP A 107 -2.33 -15.39 -0.88
N THR A 108 -2.87 -14.27 -0.41
CA THR A 108 -3.75 -14.26 0.78
C THR A 108 -5.03 -15.07 0.55
N ILE A 109 -5.69 -14.89 -0.60
CA ILE A 109 -6.92 -15.63 -0.95
C ILE A 109 -6.63 -17.10 -1.19
N LYS A 110 -5.54 -17.42 -1.89
CA LYS A 110 -5.10 -18.79 -2.14
C LYS A 110 -4.80 -19.51 -0.82
N ASN A 111 -4.05 -18.89 0.08
CA ASN A 111 -3.75 -19.45 1.40
C ASN A 111 -5.01 -19.64 2.25
N GLN A 112 -6.02 -18.76 2.14
CA GLN A 112 -7.32 -18.95 2.80
C GLN A 112 -8.18 -20.06 2.18
N SER A 113 -7.93 -20.40 0.91
CA SER A 113 -8.63 -21.48 0.19
C SER A 113 -7.97 -22.84 0.40
N GLU A 114 -6.63 -22.87 0.51
CA GLU A 114 -5.85 -24.08 0.78
C GLU A 114 -5.73 -24.39 2.28
N ALA A 115 -5.61 -23.39 3.15
CA ALA A 115 -5.76 -23.57 4.59
C ALA A 115 -7.25 -23.56 4.92
N ALA A 116 -7.80 -24.74 5.24
CA ALA A 116 -9.12 -24.88 5.86
C ALA A 116 -9.35 -23.73 6.86
N VAL A 117 -10.42 -22.97 6.63
CA VAL A 117 -10.88 -21.80 7.41
C VAL A 117 -10.22 -21.73 8.79
N PRO A 118 -9.36 -20.73 9.09
CA PRO A 118 -8.87 -20.58 10.44
C PRO A 118 -10.10 -20.30 11.30
N GLN A 119 -10.54 -21.28 12.09
CA GLN A 119 -11.65 -21.10 13.00
C GLN A 119 -11.28 -19.94 13.92
N SER A 120 -11.87 -18.77 13.66
CA SER A 120 -11.96 -17.71 14.64
C SER A 120 -12.42 -18.35 15.96
N GLN A 121 -11.90 -17.90 17.11
CA GLN A 121 -12.30 -18.39 18.43
C GLN A 121 -13.83 -18.45 18.59
N LEU A 122 -14.55 -17.55 17.89
CA LEU A 122 -16.00 -17.53 17.82
C LEU A 122 -16.61 -18.70 17.02
N HIS A 123 -15.99 -19.14 15.93
CA HIS A 123 -16.39 -20.34 15.18
C HIS A 123 -16.08 -21.64 15.93
N ALA A 124 -14.95 -21.70 16.66
CA ALA A 124 -14.65 -22.83 17.54
C ALA A 124 -15.68 -22.93 18.69
N TYR A 125 -16.07 -21.78 19.25
CA TYR A 125 -17.12 -21.70 20.27
C TYR A 125 -18.51 -22.09 19.74
N ILE A 126 -18.88 -21.65 18.53
CA ILE A 126 -20.12 -22.06 17.87
C ILE A 126 -20.13 -23.56 17.55
N ALA A 127 -18.99 -24.13 17.14
CA ALA A 127 -18.88 -25.57 16.87
C ALA A 127 -18.97 -26.44 18.14
N GLN A 128 -18.66 -25.87 19.31
CA GLN A 128 -18.89 -26.51 20.61
C GLN A 128 -20.38 -26.60 20.99
N CYS A 129 -21.26 -25.80 20.38
CA CYS A 129 -22.70 -25.88 20.60
C CYS A 129 -23.31 -27.03 19.80
N GLN A 130 -23.46 -28.18 20.45
CA GLN A 130 -24.07 -29.39 19.90
C GLN A 130 -25.62 -29.42 20.01
N ASP A 131 -26.24 -28.31 20.42
CA ASP A 131 -27.67 -28.25 20.67
C ASP A 131 -28.47 -28.09 19.36
N SER A 132 -29.38 -29.03 19.10
CA SER A 132 -30.26 -28.97 17.93
C SER A 132 -31.22 -27.77 18.03
N PRO A 133 -31.61 -27.13 16.90
CA PRO A 133 -32.57 -26.01 16.90
C PRO A 133 -33.97 -26.39 17.42
N LYS A 134 -34.23 -27.68 17.71
CA LYS A 134 -35.46 -28.19 18.34
C LYS A 134 -35.31 -28.53 19.84
N SER A 135 -34.14 -28.30 20.45
CA SER A 135 -33.85 -28.76 21.82
C SER A 135 -34.64 -28.05 22.94
N GLY A 136 -35.42 -27.00 22.64
CA GLY A 136 -36.31 -26.36 23.62
C GLY A 136 -35.62 -25.63 24.79
N LYS A 137 -34.30 -25.76 24.97
CA LYS A 137 -33.51 -25.16 26.08
C LYS A 137 -33.49 -23.62 26.08
N PHE A 138 -33.93 -22.97 25.01
CA PHE A 138 -34.00 -21.51 24.90
C PHE A 138 -35.41 -20.92 25.05
N ARG A 139 -36.44 -21.73 25.38
CA ARG A 139 -37.72 -21.16 25.82
C ARG A 139 -37.60 -20.77 27.30
N ARG A 140 -37.32 -19.48 27.50
CA ARG A 140 -37.54 -18.80 28.77
C ARG A 140 -39.04 -18.71 28.99
N ASP A 141 -39.66 -19.78 29.47
CA ASP A 141 -41.02 -19.77 29.98
C ASP A 141 -40.98 -20.21 31.45
N SER A 142 -41.51 -19.31 32.29
CA SER A 142 -41.62 -19.36 33.74
C SER A 142 -42.24 -20.65 34.28
N SER A 143 -41.91 -20.92 35.54
CA SER A 143 -42.62 -21.73 36.55
C SER A 143 -42.21 -23.21 36.72
N ALA A 144 -42.18 -23.60 38.00
CA ALA A 144 -42.07 -24.93 38.60
C ALA A 144 -40.68 -25.42 39.05
N SER A 145 -40.41 -25.12 40.33
CA SER A 145 -39.98 -26.06 41.38
C SER A 145 -38.87 -27.05 41.05
N CYS A 146 -37.64 -26.76 41.51
CA CYS A 146 -36.63 -27.79 41.76
C CYS A 146 -35.94 -27.53 43.09
N SER A 147 -36.31 -28.42 44.01
CA SER A 147 -35.73 -28.82 45.29
C SER A 147 -34.24 -28.56 45.48
N ALA A 148 -33.91 -28.06 46.68
CA ALA A 148 -32.57 -27.76 47.20
C ALA A 148 -31.66 -28.99 47.44
N LEU A 149 -31.74 -30.03 46.60
CA LEU A 149 -31.01 -31.29 46.76
C LEU A 149 -30.45 -31.77 45.42
N CYS A 150 -29.41 -31.08 44.94
CA CYS A 150 -28.40 -31.72 44.10
C CYS A 150 -27.12 -30.88 44.09
N CYS A 151 -26.37 -31.00 45.18
CA CYS A 151 -25.00 -30.52 45.30
C CYS A 151 -24.02 -31.57 44.76
N CYS A 152 -23.00 -31.09 44.03
CA CYS A 152 -21.63 -31.64 43.93
C CYS A 152 -21.47 -33.00 43.19
N ALA A 153 -20.35 -33.32 42.53
CA ALA A 153 -18.95 -32.94 42.76
C ALA A 153 -18.08 -33.19 41.51
N ARG A 154 -16.97 -32.43 41.42
CA ARG A 154 -15.76 -32.60 40.58
C ARG A 154 -15.88 -32.45 39.07
#